data_AF-A0A517NAT8-F1
#
_entry.id   AF-A0A517NAT8-F1
#
_cell.length_a   1.000
_cell.length_b   1.000
_cell.length_c   1.000
_cell.angle_alpha   90.00
_cell.angle_beta   90.00
_cell.angle_gamma   90.00
#
_symmetry.space_group_name_H-M   'P 1'
#
loop_
_entity.id
_entity.type
_entity.pdbx_description
1 polymer ?
#
loop_
_entity_poly.entity_id
_entity_poly.type
_entity_poly.pdbx_seq_one_letter_code
_entity_poly.pdbx_strand_id
1 'polypeptide(L)'
;MNTFSRESDDQSDDESLLKQQSSRMGGNDHFGGTDTESMFNDPPLITPDPDLDHVSTQTNVQVETSSHQKGKRGEAKPNLLQRAFSRASKTNEQGITSEFPSTTLFASSLVIFTLVLIIQIVALRSHLSVMEDQIERDATLENYEQIQNDYQKQVGSWKKLTSAQLERLETQRSELAMRESQISKLSLSEKESQKRTEEAKQLMETTLAELKIARDDLAVAEASLQVTKARQLVLKNETGELQRGYTSAKAEITETEKLLEQSAAQLANNIAELKRQETELKSNNDRTTMLATAKIELAGVKQQTENARNILADIQSEAKRLSDRREQLVLDLEKLELRRNAIENELAAASRESSRIPVGDSEVITNDPKSKEESIGETDAESALGSPNLKDATEDQQ
;
A
#
# COMPACT_ATOMS: atom_id res chain seq x y z
N MET A 1 45.36 4.79 -25.03
CA MET A 1 44.64 5.14 -23.79
C MET A 1 43.22 5.52 -24.15
N ASN A 2 42.30 4.57 -24.05
CA ASN A 2 40.87 4.79 -23.86
C ASN A 2 40.30 3.44 -23.42
N THR A 3 39.91 3.36 -22.16
CA THR A 3 39.35 2.18 -21.51
C THR A 3 37.87 2.10 -21.85
N PHE A 4 37.50 1.11 -22.64
CA PHE A 4 36.11 0.72 -22.87
C PHE A 4 35.68 -0.18 -21.72
N SER A 5 34.90 0.37 -20.79
CA SER A 5 34.15 -0.42 -19.80
C SER A 5 32.96 -1.04 -20.53
N ARG A 6 32.95 -2.37 -20.58
CA ARG A 6 31.83 -3.19 -21.06
C ARG A 6 31.15 -3.75 -19.82
N GLU A 7 30.09 -3.08 -19.39
CA GLU A 7 29.21 -3.48 -18.31
C GLU A 7 28.21 -4.49 -18.91
N SER A 8 28.20 -5.69 -18.36
CA SER A 8 27.34 -6.80 -18.76
C SER A 8 26.06 -6.75 -17.94
N ASP A 9 24.95 -6.44 -18.61
CA ASP A 9 23.59 -6.65 -18.13
C ASP A 9 23.30 -8.16 -18.06
N ASP A 10 23.28 -8.67 -16.83
CA ASP A 10 22.77 -10.01 -16.49
C ASP A 10 21.33 -9.82 -15.98
N GLN A 11 20.40 -9.65 -16.93
CA GLN A 11 18.96 -9.64 -16.63
C GLN A 11 18.48 -11.08 -16.55
N SER A 12 18.14 -11.47 -15.32
CA SER A 12 17.49 -12.72 -14.98
C SER A 12 16.04 -12.70 -15.48
N ASP A 13 15.75 -13.65 -16.37
CA ASP A 13 14.41 -14.06 -16.77
C ASP A 13 13.72 -14.80 -15.61
N ASP A 14 12.90 -14.11 -14.81
CA ASP A 14 12.02 -14.73 -13.82
C ASP A 14 10.66 -14.00 -13.75
N GLU A 15 9.97 -13.87 -14.89
CA GLU A 15 8.55 -13.51 -14.92
C GLU A 15 7.78 -14.38 -15.93
N SER A 16 7.59 -15.66 -15.62
CA SER A 16 6.56 -16.45 -16.30
C SER A 16 6.02 -17.60 -15.47
N LEU A 17 5.27 -17.34 -14.39
CA LEU A 17 4.45 -18.40 -13.75
C LEU A 17 3.36 -17.82 -12.81
N LEU A 18 2.50 -16.92 -13.30
CA LEU A 18 1.28 -16.53 -12.54
C LEU A 18 0.19 -15.92 -13.44
N LYS A 19 -0.19 -16.65 -14.50
CA LYS A 19 -1.45 -16.40 -15.24
C LYS A 19 -2.09 -17.72 -15.67
N GLN A 20 -2.71 -18.40 -14.71
CA GLN A 20 -3.76 -19.38 -15.01
C GLN A 20 -4.62 -19.58 -13.76
N GLN A 21 -5.72 -18.81 -13.68
CA GLN A 21 -7.01 -19.18 -13.09
C GLN A 21 -7.87 -17.91 -12.93
N SER A 22 -8.43 -17.43 -14.03
CA SER A 22 -9.61 -16.55 -13.97
C SER A 22 -10.32 -16.61 -15.31
N SER A 23 -11.19 -17.61 -15.48
CA SER A 23 -12.23 -17.67 -16.52
C SER A 23 -13.16 -18.86 -16.27
N ARG A 24 -14.22 -18.62 -15.50
CA ARG A 24 -15.55 -19.25 -15.62
C ARG A 24 -16.53 -18.19 -15.08
N MET A 25 -17.17 -17.42 -15.96
CA MET A 25 -18.56 -17.66 -16.41
C MET A 25 -19.48 -17.85 -15.18
N GLY A 26 -20.37 -16.94 -14.79
CA GLY A 26 -21.17 -16.00 -15.58
C GLY A 26 -22.62 -16.47 -15.58
N GLY A 27 -23.53 -15.65 -15.05
CA GLY A 27 -24.97 -15.66 -15.37
C GLY A 27 -25.93 -16.09 -14.25
N ASN A 28 -27.05 -15.35 -14.19
CA ASN A 28 -28.35 -15.66 -13.52
C ASN A 28 -28.42 -15.38 -12.01
N ASP A 29 -29.40 -14.69 -11.40
CA ASP A 29 -30.73 -14.15 -11.74
C ASP A 29 -31.00 -12.97 -10.77
N HIS A 30 -31.51 -11.80 -11.15
CA HIS A 30 -32.93 -11.40 -11.29
C HIS A 30 -33.95 -12.01 -10.28
N PHE A 31 -33.99 -11.48 -9.06
CA PHE A 31 -35.17 -11.34 -8.18
C PHE A 31 -34.89 -10.09 -7.32
N GLY A 32 -35.72 -9.05 -7.20
CA GLY A 32 -37.17 -9.05 -7.17
C GLY A 32 -37.63 -8.96 -5.72
N GLY A 33 -37.70 -7.73 -5.18
CA GLY A 33 -38.52 -7.29 -4.03
C GLY A 33 -38.50 -8.07 -2.71
N THR A 34 -38.24 -7.38 -1.61
CA THR A 34 -39.29 -7.00 -0.65
C THR A 34 -38.69 -6.11 0.42
N ASP A 35 -39.36 -4.98 0.65
CA ASP A 35 -39.30 -4.22 1.88
C ASP A 35 -39.61 -5.13 3.07
N THR A 36 -38.70 -5.20 4.04
CA THR A 36 -39.03 -5.55 5.43
C THR A 36 -38.18 -4.68 6.34
N GLU A 37 -38.83 -3.62 6.81
CA GLU A 37 -38.94 -3.25 8.23
C GLU A 37 -37.75 -3.57 9.15
N SER A 38 -37.27 -2.48 9.73
CA SER A 38 -36.72 -2.36 11.07
C SER A 38 -36.98 -3.55 12.00
N MET A 39 -35.91 -4.19 12.45
CA MET A 39 -35.82 -4.69 13.81
C MET A 39 -34.50 -4.24 14.43
N PHE A 40 -34.62 -3.14 15.16
CA PHE A 40 -33.77 -2.84 16.31
C PHE A 40 -33.72 -4.08 17.20
N ASN A 41 -32.56 -4.71 17.29
CA ASN A 41 -32.24 -5.60 18.40
C ASN A 41 -31.45 -4.77 19.42
N ASP A 42 -32.19 -4.04 20.26
CA ASP A 42 -31.64 -3.52 21.50
C ASP A 42 -31.29 -4.70 22.43
N PRO A 43 -30.09 -4.74 23.03
CA PRO A 43 -29.80 -5.68 24.09
C PRO A 43 -30.67 -5.37 25.33
N PRO A 44 -31.17 -6.38 26.04
CA PRO A 44 -32.12 -6.17 27.12
C PRO A 44 -31.49 -5.37 28.27
N LEU A 45 -32.19 -4.29 28.66
CA LEU A 45 -32.03 -3.62 29.94
C LEU A 45 -32.13 -4.66 31.06
N ILE A 46 -31.03 -4.84 31.80
CA ILE A 46 -31.06 -5.50 33.11
C ILE A 46 -31.56 -4.46 34.11
N THR A 47 -32.87 -4.46 34.36
CA THR A 47 -33.45 -3.84 35.54
C THR A 47 -33.24 -4.76 36.75
N PRO A 48 -32.77 -4.26 37.90
CA PRO A 48 -32.78 -5.04 39.13
C PRO A 48 -34.23 -5.14 39.62
N ASP A 49 -34.73 -6.37 39.74
CA ASP A 49 -36.03 -6.66 40.34
C ASP A 49 -35.91 -6.55 41.86
N PRO A 50 -36.64 -5.63 42.53
CA PRO A 50 -36.77 -5.61 43.98
C PRO A 50 -38.03 -6.40 44.36
N ASP A 51 -37.85 -7.43 45.18
CA ASP A 51 -38.87 -8.25 45.87
C ASP A 51 -38.91 -9.72 45.42
N LEU A 52 -38.12 -10.55 46.12
CA LEU A 52 -38.43 -11.97 46.30
C LEU A 52 -38.24 -12.33 47.77
N ASP A 53 -39.24 -11.93 48.56
CA ASP A 53 -39.64 -12.64 49.77
C ASP A 53 -40.18 -14.01 49.38
N HIS A 54 -39.40 -15.08 49.56
CA HIS A 54 -39.97 -16.42 49.74
C HIS A 54 -39.19 -17.23 50.77
N VAL A 55 -39.79 -17.24 51.96
CA VAL A 55 -39.85 -18.34 52.92
C VAL A 55 -39.75 -19.71 52.22
N SER A 56 -38.76 -20.51 52.60
CA SER A 56 -38.81 -21.95 52.43
C SER A 56 -38.33 -22.64 53.69
N THR A 57 -39.31 -23.10 54.46
CA THR A 57 -39.17 -24.14 55.47
C THR A 57 -38.80 -25.46 54.82
N GLN A 58 -37.67 -26.05 55.20
CA GLN A 58 -37.54 -27.50 55.14
C GLN A 58 -36.74 -28.03 56.33
N THR A 59 -37.51 -28.56 57.26
CA THR A 59 -37.18 -29.63 58.19
C THR A 59 -36.32 -30.70 57.56
N ASN A 60 -35.21 -31.07 58.20
CA ASN A 60 -34.85 -32.48 58.24
C ASN A 60 -34.24 -32.89 59.58
N VAL A 61 -34.75 -34.02 60.04
CA VAL A 61 -34.63 -34.61 61.37
C VAL A 61 -33.82 -35.90 61.20
N GLN A 62 -32.77 -36.07 62.00
CA GLN A 62 -32.09 -37.35 62.25
C GLN A 62 -31.26 -37.10 63.54
N VAL A 63 -31.70 -37.42 64.76
CA VAL A 63 -32.13 -38.71 65.35
C VAL A 63 -31.16 -39.84 65.01
N GLU A 64 -30.11 -39.95 65.83
CA GLU A 64 -29.62 -41.24 66.27
C GLU A 64 -29.24 -41.19 67.76
N THR A 65 -29.81 -42.16 68.46
CA THR A 65 -29.79 -42.40 69.89
C THR A 65 -28.80 -43.51 70.21
N SER A 66 -28.05 -43.39 71.30
CA SER A 66 -27.60 -44.52 72.13
C SER A 66 -27.10 -43.92 73.44
N SER A 67 -27.79 -43.97 74.57
CA SER A 67 -28.30 -45.08 75.39
C SER A 67 -27.21 -45.91 76.08
N HIS A 68 -26.98 -45.62 77.37
CA HIS A 68 -26.76 -46.54 78.50
C HIS A 68 -26.82 -45.64 79.77
N GLN A 69 -27.92 -45.53 80.54
CA GLN A 69 -28.50 -46.50 81.50
C GLN A 69 -27.42 -47.21 82.33
N LYS A 70 -27.46 -47.29 83.67
CA LYS A 70 -28.58 -47.27 84.64
C LYS A 70 -27.93 -47.17 86.04
N GLY A 71 -28.43 -46.31 86.94
CA GLY A 71 -29.23 -46.75 88.09
C GLY A 71 -28.36 -47.07 89.33
N LYS A 72 -28.73 -46.92 90.60
CA LYS A 72 -29.99 -46.66 91.32
C LYS A 72 -29.56 -46.09 92.70
N ARG A 73 -30.18 -45.01 93.19
CA ARG A 73 -31.19 -44.98 94.28
C ARG A 73 -30.92 -45.91 95.47
N GLY A 74 -30.84 -45.28 96.65
CA GLY A 74 -30.98 -45.92 97.96
C GLY A 74 -31.03 -44.88 99.07
N GLU A 75 -32.20 -44.27 99.27
CA GLU A 75 -32.57 -43.58 100.51
C GLU A 75 -32.78 -44.63 101.62
N ALA A 76 -32.33 -44.35 102.86
CA ALA A 76 -32.99 -44.84 104.07
C ALA A 76 -32.65 -43.93 105.26
N LYS A 77 -33.71 -43.48 105.93
CA LYS A 77 -33.75 -42.67 107.14
C LYS A 77 -33.32 -43.44 108.40
N PRO A 78 -33.02 -42.74 109.51
CA PRO A 78 -32.80 -43.31 110.84
C PRO A 78 -34.13 -43.59 111.57
N ASN A 79 -34.03 -44.32 112.70
CA ASN A 79 -34.97 -44.48 113.82
C ASN A 79 -35.60 -45.88 114.04
N LEU A 80 -35.23 -46.50 115.16
CA LEU A 80 -36.08 -47.25 116.09
C LEU A 80 -35.40 -47.17 117.47
N LEU A 81 -35.95 -46.38 118.40
CA LEU A 81 -36.78 -46.82 119.54
C LEU A 81 -36.02 -47.74 120.53
N GLN A 82 -35.66 -47.25 121.72
CA GLN A 82 -36.46 -47.08 122.96
C GLN A 82 -36.55 -48.34 123.84
N ARG A 83 -36.36 -48.07 125.15
CA ARG A 83 -36.74 -48.87 126.34
C ARG A 83 -35.94 -50.16 126.59
N ALA A 84 -35.48 -50.47 127.80
CA ALA A 84 -36.03 -50.14 129.12
C ALA A 84 -34.94 -50.01 130.19
N PHE A 85 -35.11 -49.01 131.07
CA PHE A 85 -34.55 -48.97 132.40
C PHE A 85 -35.47 -49.73 133.38
N SER A 86 -34.86 -50.13 134.51
CA SER A 86 -35.47 -50.33 135.85
C SER A 86 -35.70 -51.77 136.34
N ARG A 87 -34.89 -52.16 137.34
CA ARG A 87 -35.31 -52.66 138.67
C ARG A 87 -34.09 -52.58 139.61
N ALA A 88 -34.00 -51.56 140.47
CA ALA A 88 -34.49 -51.58 141.86
C ALA A 88 -33.93 -52.78 142.64
N SER A 89 -32.78 -52.66 143.32
CA SER A 89 -32.66 -52.19 144.71
C SER A 89 -33.86 -52.57 145.61
N LYS A 90 -33.62 -53.50 146.54
CA LYS A 90 -34.33 -53.63 147.81
C LYS A 90 -33.51 -54.51 148.76
N THR A 91 -32.76 -53.82 149.60
CA THR A 91 -32.30 -54.24 150.94
C THR A 91 -33.47 -54.07 151.92
N ASN A 92 -33.75 -55.08 152.75
CA ASN A 92 -34.08 -54.98 154.19
C ASN A 92 -34.46 -56.38 154.69
N GLU A 93 -33.68 -56.98 155.59
CA GLU A 93 -33.61 -56.72 157.04
C GLU A 93 -34.73 -57.40 157.85
N GLN A 94 -34.29 -58.43 158.59
CA GLN A 94 -34.50 -58.64 160.01
C GLN A 94 -35.93 -58.49 160.55
N GLY A 95 -36.51 -59.65 160.85
CA GLY A 95 -37.62 -59.77 161.78
C GLY A 95 -37.15 -59.55 163.22
N ILE A 96 -37.84 -58.65 163.92
CA ILE A 96 -37.94 -58.67 165.38
C ILE A 96 -39.43 -58.56 165.71
N THR A 97 -39.90 -59.56 166.44
CA THR A 97 -41.24 -59.70 166.97
C THR A 97 -41.44 -58.78 168.17
N SER A 98 -42.47 -57.93 168.15
CA SER A 98 -43.07 -57.42 169.39
C SER A 98 -44.57 -57.17 169.22
N GLU A 99 -45.24 -57.33 170.35
CA GLU A 99 -46.64 -57.71 170.51
C GLU A 99 -47.63 -56.53 170.45
N PHE A 100 -48.82 -56.85 169.92
CA PHE A 100 -50.15 -56.20 170.03
C PHE A 100 -50.27 -54.67 169.97
N PRO A 101 -51.06 -54.14 169.00
CA PRO A 101 -51.65 -52.82 169.17
C PRO A 101 -53.18 -52.84 169.33
N SER A 102 -53.56 -52.13 170.38
CA SER A 102 -54.85 -51.53 170.65
C SER A 102 -55.37 -50.66 169.49
N THR A 103 -56.63 -50.24 169.57
CA THR A 103 -57.49 -49.58 168.56
C THR A 103 -56.97 -48.26 167.92
N THR A 104 -55.71 -47.89 168.12
CA THR A 104 -54.99 -46.79 167.45
C THR A 104 -54.42 -47.14 166.06
N LEU A 105 -54.38 -48.41 165.67
CA LEU A 105 -53.90 -48.85 164.33
C LEU A 105 -54.79 -48.43 163.16
N PHE A 106 -56.11 -48.38 163.35
CA PHE A 106 -57.03 -48.04 162.26
C PHE A 106 -56.94 -46.56 161.89
N ALA A 107 -56.74 -45.68 162.88
CA ALA A 107 -56.53 -44.24 162.62
C ALA A 107 -55.20 -43.97 161.92
N SER A 108 -54.13 -44.65 162.33
CA SER A 108 -52.81 -44.51 161.69
C SER A 108 -52.77 -45.13 160.29
N SER A 109 -53.45 -46.26 160.06
CA SER A 109 -53.61 -46.84 158.71
C SER A 109 -54.38 -45.91 157.76
N LEU A 110 -55.46 -45.28 158.22
CA LEU A 110 -56.21 -44.32 157.41
C LEU A 110 -55.36 -43.09 157.06
N VAL A 111 -54.61 -42.55 158.02
CA VAL A 111 -53.68 -41.44 157.79
C VAL A 111 -52.58 -41.82 156.80
N ILE A 112 -51.98 -43.01 156.93
CA ILE A 112 -50.98 -43.52 155.98
C ILE A 112 -51.60 -43.70 154.60
N PHE A 113 -52.80 -44.26 154.50
CA PHE A 113 -53.47 -44.46 153.22
C PHE A 113 -53.78 -43.12 152.54
N THR A 114 -54.28 -42.14 153.29
CA THR A 114 -54.49 -40.78 152.77
C THR A 114 -53.19 -40.10 152.35
N LEU A 115 -52.11 -40.26 153.12
CA LEU A 115 -50.78 -39.73 152.75
C LEU A 115 -50.22 -40.39 151.49
N VAL A 116 -50.34 -41.71 151.36
CA VAL A 116 -49.91 -42.44 150.16
C VAL A 116 -50.72 -41.99 148.94
N LEU A 117 -52.02 -41.80 149.11
CA LEU A 117 -52.91 -41.37 148.04
C LEU A 117 -52.62 -39.91 147.63
N ILE A 118 -52.33 -39.02 148.59
CA ILE A 118 -51.85 -37.66 148.33
C ILE A 118 -50.51 -37.68 147.60
N ILE A 119 -49.54 -38.49 148.06
CA ILE A 119 -48.22 -38.61 147.42
C ILE A 119 -48.37 -39.14 145.99
N GLN A 120 -49.21 -40.15 145.76
CA GLN A 120 -49.46 -40.68 144.43
C GLN A 120 -50.11 -39.65 143.51
N ILE A 121 -51.10 -38.88 144.00
CA ILE A 121 -51.71 -37.80 143.22
C ILE A 121 -50.68 -36.72 142.88
N VAL A 122 -49.86 -36.29 143.83
CA VAL A 122 -48.82 -35.27 143.61
C VAL A 122 -47.75 -35.78 142.64
N ALA A 123 -47.29 -37.02 142.77
CA ALA A 123 -46.31 -37.62 141.89
C ALA A 123 -46.83 -37.81 140.46
N LEU A 124 -48.08 -38.26 140.30
CA LEU A 124 -48.71 -38.39 138.98
C LEU A 124 -48.89 -37.03 138.31
N ARG A 125 -49.30 -36.01 139.08
CA ARG A 125 -49.47 -34.65 138.56
C ARG A 125 -48.15 -34.02 138.15
N SER A 126 -47.09 -34.23 138.94
CA SER A 126 -45.72 -33.83 138.59
C SER A 126 -45.22 -34.53 137.33
N HIS A 127 -45.42 -35.85 137.21
CA HIS A 127 -45.00 -36.59 136.03
C HIS A 127 -45.80 -36.21 134.77
N LEU A 128 -47.08 -35.89 134.91
CA LEU A 128 -47.91 -35.40 133.82
C LEU A 128 -47.40 -34.05 133.30
N SER A 129 -47.08 -33.12 134.21
CA SER A 129 -46.50 -31.82 133.85
C SER A 129 -45.14 -31.95 133.15
N VAL A 130 -44.28 -32.87 133.59
CA VAL A 130 -42.99 -33.13 132.92
C VAL A 130 -43.18 -33.73 131.52
N MET A 131 -44.19 -34.60 131.34
CA MET A 131 -44.50 -35.15 130.02
C MET A 131 -45.11 -34.11 129.08
N GLU A 132 -45.93 -33.20 129.60
CA GLU A 132 -46.53 -32.10 128.83
C GLU A 132 -45.44 -31.14 128.33
N ASP A 133 -44.50 -30.76 129.20
CA ASP A 133 -43.29 -29.99 128.85
C ASP A 133 -42.35 -30.71 127.86
N GLN A 134 -42.33 -32.04 127.87
CA GLN A 134 -41.56 -32.84 126.90
C GLN A 134 -42.26 -32.89 125.55
N ILE A 135 -43.57 -33.06 125.51
CA ILE A 135 -44.36 -33.04 124.28
C ILE A 135 -44.28 -31.68 123.60
N GLU A 136 -44.33 -30.58 124.36
CA GLU A 136 -44.18 -29.22 123.80
C GLU A 136 -42.76 -28.96 123.28
N ARG A 137 -41.73 -29.47 123.97
CA ARG A 137 -40.34 -29.42 123.49
C ARG A 137 -40.11 -30.26 122.23
N ASP A 138 -40.68 -31.45 122.16
CA ASP A 138 -40.54 -32.32 120.99
C ASP A 138 -41.30 -31.73 119.80
N ALA A 139 -42.50 -31.15 120.01
CA ALA A 139 -43.26 -30.45 118.96
C ALA A 139 -42.55 -29.18 118.46
N THR A 140 -41.90 -28.43 119.35
CA THR A 140 -41.10 -27.27 118.94
C THR A 140 -39.82 -27.68 118.20
N LEU A 141 -39.16 -28.77 118.60
CA LEU A 141 -37.97 -29.29 117.92
C LEU A 141 -38.29 -29.85 116.52
N GLU A 142 -39.40 -30.58 116.37
CA GLU A 142 -39.91 -31.02 115.06
C GLU A 142 -40.22 -29.82 114.14
N ASN A 143 -40.82 -28.75 114.70
CA ASN A 143 -41.07 -27.50 113.96
C ASN A 143 -39.75 -26.80 113.55
N TYR A 144 -38.74 -26.73 114.43
CA TYR A 144 -37.43 -26.18 114.08
C TYR A 144 -36.71 -27.00 113.00
N GLU A 145 -36.78 -28.33 113.07
CA GLU A 145 -36.20 -29.21 112.06
C GLU A 145 -36.90 -29.04 110.70
N GLN A 146 -38.23 -28.90 110.70
CA GLN A 146 -39.01 -28.62 109.49
C GLN A 146 -38.64 -27.26 108.88
N ILE A 147 -38.54 -26.20 109.70
CA ILE A 147 -38.10 -24.87 109.27
C ILE A 147 -36.68 -24.91 108.67
N GLN A 148 -35.74 -25.59 109.34
CA GLN A 148 -34.37 -25.75 108.86
C GLN A 148 -34.32 -26.49 107.52
N ASN A 149 -35.11 -27.56 107.38
CA ASN A 149 -35.22 -28.33 106.14
C ASN A 149 -35.83 -27.48 105.00
N ASP A 150 -36.84 -26.66 105.29
CA ASP A 150 -37.45 -25.78 104.29
C ASP A 150 -36.50 -24.63 103.89
N TYR A 151 -35.73 -24.08 104.82
CA TYR A 151 -34.63 -23.15 104.50
C TYR A 151 -33.55 -23.81 103.63
N GLN A 152 -33.12 -25.05 103.94
CA GLN A 152 -32.14 -25.78 103.13
C GLN A 152 -32.68 -26.05 101.71
N LYS A 153 -33.95 -26.42 101.58
CA LYS A 153 -34.62 -26.56 100.27
C LYS A 153 -34.65 -25.24 99.51
N GLN A 154 -35.01 -24.14 100.18
CA GLN A 154 -35.03 -22.82 99.57
C GLN A 154 -33.62 -22.41 99.12
N VAL A 155 -32.62 -22.49 99.98
CA VAL A 155 -31.21 -22.17 99.65
C VAL A 155 -30.72 -23.06 98.49
N GLY A 156 -31.07 -24.34 98.49
CA GLY A 156 -30.80 -25.25 97.37
C GLY A 156 -31.48 -24.80 96.07
N SER A 157 -32.73 -24.34 96.14
CA SER A 157 -33.48 -23.78 95.00
C SER A 157 -32.86 -22.49 94.48
N TRP A 158 -32.51 -21.56 95.37
CA TRP A 158 -31.83 -20.31 95.01
C TRP A 158 -30.48 -20.59 94.37
N LYS A 159 -29.66 -21.49 94.93
CA LYS A 159 -28.37 -21.87 94.35
C LYS A 159 -28.51 -22.45 92.95
N LYS A 160 -29.50 -23.33 92.72
CA LYS A 160 -29.82 -23.87 91.39
C LYS A 160 -30.28 -22.78 90.42
N LEU A 161 -31.09 -21.83 90.88
CA LEU A 161 -31.55 -20.71 90.07
C LEU A 161 -30.39 -19.79 89.69
N THR A 162 -29.53 -19.43 90.65
CA THR A 162 -28.35 -18.59 90.40
C THR A 162 -27.35 -19.28 89.48
N SER A 163 -27.10 -20.59 89.64
CA SER A 163 -26.22 -21.31 88.72
C SER A 163 -26.80 -21.38 87.31
N ALA A 164 -28.11 -21.61 87.17
CA ALA A 164 -28.77 -21.61 85.85
C ALA A 164 -28.76 -20.22 85.20
N GLN A 165 -28.91 -19.14 85.99
CA GLN A 165 -28.78 -17.77 85.48
C GLN A 165 -27.34 -17.46 85.04
N LEU A 166 -26.34 -17.90 85.80
CA LEU A 166 -24.93 -17.71 85.45
C LEU A 166 -24.57 -18.46 84.15
N GLU A 167 -24.99 -19.72 84.02
CA GLU A 167 -24.80 -20.51 82.80
C GLU A 167 -25.50 -19.86 81.59
N ARG A 168 -26.70 -19.31 81.79
CA ARG A 168 -27.41 -18.56 80.74
C ARG A 168 -26.67 -17.28 80.34
N LEU A 169 -26.13 -16.53 81.31
CA LEU A 169 -25.35 -15.32 81.02
C LEU A 169 -24.04 -15.65 80.30
N GLU A 170 -23.37 -16.74 80.69
CA GLU A 170 -22.15 -17.21 80.04
C GLU A 170 -22.42 -17.67 78.60
N THR A 171 -23.56 -18.36 78.38
CA THR A 171 -24.04 -18.72 77.04
C THR A 171 -24.35 -17.48 76.21
N GLN A 172 -25.06 -16.49 76.76
CA GLN A 172 -25.34 -15.24 76.06
C GLN A 172 -24.07 -14.46 75.72
N ARG A 173 -23.09 -14.46 76.61
CA ARG A 173 -21.80 -13.80 76.37
C ARG A 173 -21.02 -14.47 75.25
N SER A 174 -20.99 -15.81 75.20
CA SER A 174 -20.33 -16.53 74.12
C SER A 174 -21.05 -16.35 72.78
N GLU A 175 -22.39 -16.33 72.79
CA GLU A 175 -23.19 -15.99 71.61
C GLU A 175 -22.93 -14.56 71.10
N LEU A 176 -22.85 -13.57 71.99
CA LEU A 176 -22.51 -12.19 71.62
C LEU A 176 -21.11 -12.10 71.02
N ALA A 177 -20.10 -12.75 71.62
CA ALA A 177 -18.75 -12.78 71.09
C ALA A 177 -18.69 -13.43 69.69
N MET A 178 -19.47 -14.49 69.46
CA MET A 178 -19.59 -15.10 68.12
C MET A 178 -20.25 -14.15 67.12
N ARG A 179 -21.33 -13.45 67.51
CA ARG A 179 -22.01 -12.47 66.65
C ARG A 179 -21.11 -11.28 66.30
N GLU A 180 -20.38 -10.74 67.27
CA GLU A 180 -19.41 -9.67 67.05
C GLU A 180 -18.31 -10.10 66.07
N SER A 181 -17.80 -11.33 66.22
CA SER A 181 -16.83 -11.91 65.27
C SER A 181 -17.41 -12.03 63.85
N GLN A 182 -18.66 -12.49 63.73
CA GLN A 182 -19.34 -12.59 62.42
C GLN A 182 -19.57 -11.21 61.79
N ILE A 183 -20.03 -10.22 62.56
CA ILE A 183 -20.22 -8.84 62.09
C ILE A 183 -18.88 -8.26 61.61
N SER A 184 -17.79 -8.48 62.34
CA SER A 184 -16.45 -8.02 61.93
C SER A 184 -16.00 -8.66 60.62
N LYS A 185 -16.29 -9.95 60.39
CA LYS A 185 -15.98 -10.65 59.13
C LYS A 185 -16.81 -10.12 57.97
N LEU A 186 -18.12 -9.91 58.18
CA LEU A 186 -19.01 -9.36 57.17
C LEU A 186 -18.61 -7.93 56.79
N SER A 187 -18.26 -7.08 57.76
CA SER A 187 -17.79 -5.72 57.51
C SER A 187 -16.48 -5.68 56.71
N LEU A 188 -15.55 -6.61 56.98
CA LEU A 188 -14.33 -6.74 56.18
C LEU A 188 -14.65 -7.17 54.74
N SER A 189 -15.52 -8.18 54.58
CA SER A 189 -15.98 -8.64 53.26
C SER A 189 -16.69 -7.55 52.46
N GLU A 190 -17.49 -6.71 53.13
CA GLU A 190 -18.18 -5.58 52.51
C GLU A 190 -17.17 -4.54 52.01
N LYS A 191 -16.18 -4.16 52.83
CA LYS A 191 -15.11 -3.24 52.42
C LYS A 191 -14.30 -3.78 51.23
N GLU A 192 -13.99 -5.07 51.23
CA GLU A 192 -13.32 -5.71 50.08
C GLU A 192 -14.20 -5.69 48.82
N SER A 193 -15.50 -5.92 48.96
CA SER A 193 -16.44 -5.85 47.83
C SER A 193 -16.53 -4.44 47.25
N GLN A 194 -16.62 -3.40 48.10
CA GLN A 194 -16.62 -1.99 47.68
C GLN A 194 -15.31 -1.60 46.99
N LYS A 195 -14.16 -2.09 47.50
CA LYS A 195 -12.87 -1.86 46.85
C LYS A 195 -12.83 -2.47 45.45
N ARG A 196 -13.31 -3.71 45.28
CA ARG A 196 -13.36 -4.37 43.97
C ARG A 196 -14.29 -3.67 43.00
N THR A 197 -15.43 -3.15 43.46
CA THR A 197 -16.34 -2.38 42.60
C THR A 197 -15.72 -1.06 42.14
N GLU A 198 -14.97 -0.38 43.01
CA GLU A 198 -14.28 0.86 42.65
C GLU A 198 -13.12 0.60 41.69
N GLU A 199 -12.32 -0.45 41.93
CA GLU A 199 -11.28 -0.91 41.00
C GLU A 199 -11.86 -1.27 39.62
N ALA A 200 -13.01 -1.98 39.59
CA ALA A 200 -13.70 -2.32 38.35
C ALA A 200 -14.23 -1.07 37.61
N LYS A 201 -14.76 -0.08 38.35
CA LYS A 201 -15.21 1.19 37.78
C LYS A 201 -14.05 1.97 37.16
N GLN A 202 -12.92 2.08 37.85
CA GLN A 202 -11.72 2.75 37.33
C GLN A 202 -11.17 2.05 36.08
N LEU A 203 -11.18 0.70 36.06
CA LEU A 203 -10.80 -0.07 34.89
C LEU A 203 -11.76 0.18 33.72
N MET A 204 -13.08 0.24 33.99
CA MET A 204 -14.10 0.53 32.97
C MET A 204 -13.95 1.95 32.40
N GLU A 205 -13.68 2.95 33.24
CA GLU A 205 -13.43 4.32 32.79
C GLU A 205 -12.15 4.42 31.94
N THR A 206 -11.09 3.72 32.35
CA THR A 206 -9.82 3.67 31.60
C THR A 206 -10.02 3.01 30.24
N THR A 207 -10.66 1.85 30.20
CA THR A 207 -10.94 1.13 28.93
C THR A 207 -11.86 1.92 28.01
N LEU A 208 -12.85 2.64 28.54
CA LEU A 208 -13.69 3.53 27.74
C LEU A 208 -12.88 4.68 27.13
N ALA A 209 -11.95 5.26 27.89
CA ALA A 209 -11.06 6.31 27.40
C ALA A 209 -10.14 5.78 26.28
N GLU A 210 -9.55 4.60 26.46
CA GLU A 210 -8.72 3.93 25.45
C GLU A 210 -9.53 3.61 24.18
N LEU A 211 -10.76 3.10 24.31
CA LEU A 211 -11.66 2.85 23.18
C LEU A 211 -12.01 4.14 22.44
N LYS A 212 -12.19 5.25 23.16
CA LYS A 212 -12.42 6.55 22.54
C LYS A 212 -11.21 7.01 21.73
N ILE A 213 -10.01 6.89 22.29
CA ILE A 213 -8.75 7.22 21.59
C ILE A 213 -8.61 6.34 20.33
N ALA A 214 -8.80 5.03 20.46
CA ALA A 214 -8.72 4.10 19.33
C ALA A 214 -9.74 4.42 18.23
N ARG A 215 -10.95 4.87 18.60
CA ARG A 215 -11.96 5.32 17.65
C ARG A 215 -11.56 6.62 16.94
N ASP A 216 -11.00 7.58 17.68
CA ASP A 216 -10.54 8.84 17.09
C ASP A 216 -9.34 8.59 16.15
N ASP A 217 -8.40 7.72 16.53
CA ASP A 217 -7.29 7.30 15.68
C ASP A 217 -7.78 6.58 14.41
N LEU A 218 -8.81 5.72 14.52
CA LEU A 218 -9.43 5.08 13.38
C LEU A 218 -10.04 6.11 12.42
N ALA A 219 -10.75 7.13 12.93
CA ALA A 219 -11.32 8.19 12.12
C ALA A 219 -10.24 9.00 11.37
N VAL A 220 -9.11 9.28 12.04
CA VAL A 220 -7.94 9.94 11.40
C VAL A 220 -7.33 9.05 10.31
N ALA A 221 -7.21 7.75 10.55
CA ALA A 221 -6.70 6.80 9.58
C ALA A 221 -7.62 6.71 8.34
N GLU A 222 -8.94 6.66 8.54
CA GLU A 222 -9.94 6.67 7.45
C GLU A 222 -9.86 7.96 6.62
N ALA A 223 -9.75 9.13 7.28
CA ALA A 223 -9.59 10.40 6.58
C ALA A 223 -8.31 10.42 5.74
N SER A 224 -7.20 9.93 6.28
CA SER A 224 -5.91 9.83 5.59
C SER A 224 -5.98 8.88 4.38
N LEU A 225 -6.73 7.78 4.50
CA LEU A 225 -6.98 6.85 3.40
C LEU A 225 -7.79 7.51 2.27
N GLN A 226 -8.81 8.30 2.60
CA GLN A 226 -9.60 9.03 1.59
C GLN A 226 -8.76 10.07 0.84
N VAL A 227 -7.93 10.83 1.56
CA VAL A 227 -6.98 11.78 0.95
C VAL A 227 -6.02 11.05 0.01
N THR A 228 -5.51 9.89 0.42
CA THR A 228 -4.61 9.07 -0.41
C THR A 228 -5.30 8.58 -1.69
N LYS A 229 -6.55 8.10 -1.58
CA LYS A 229 -7.37 7.70 -2.74
C LYS A 229 -7.62 8.87 -3.71
N ALA A 230 -7.95 10.05 -3.18
CA ALA A 230 -8.14 11.25 -3.98
C ALA A 230 -6.86 11.64 -4.74
N ARG A 231 -5.70 11.61 -4.06
CA ARG A 231 -4.40 11.87 -4.69
C ARG A 231 -4.07 10.85 -5.78
N GLN A 232 -4.36 9.58 -5.56
CA GLN A 232 -4.15 8.54 -6.57
C GLN A 232 -5.01 8.78 -7.83
N LEU A 233 -6.25 9.22 -7.66
CA LEU A 233 -7.13 9.56 -8.79
C LEU A 233 -6.58 10.74 -9.59
N VAL A 234 -6.08 11.79 -8.92
CA VAL A 234 -5.45 12.94 -9.57
C VAL A 234 -4.23 12.50 -10.38
N LEU A 235 -3.31 11.74 -9.78
CA LEU A 235 -2.12 11.24 -10.47
C LEU A 235 -2.47 10.38 -11.69
N LYS A 236 -3.51 9.55 -11.59
CA LYS A 236 -4.00 8.75 -12.72
C LYS A 236 -4.52 9.63 -13.87
N ASN A 237 -5.25 10.69 -13.55
CA ASN A 237 -5.75 11.65 -14.54
C ASN A 237 -4.60 12.41 -15.21
N GLU A 238 -3.65 12.94 -14.43
CA GLU A 238 -2.45 13.62 -14.94
C GLU A 238 -1.62 12.70 -15.84
N THR A 239 -1.44 11.44 -15.46
CA THR A 239 -0.75 10.44 -16.30
C THR A 239 -1.50 10.22 -17.62
N GLY A 240 -2.84 10.17 -17.58
CA GLY A 240 -3.67 10.06 -18.78
C GLY A 240 -3.59 11.30 -19.69
N GLU A 241 -3.50 12.49 -19.12
CA GLU A 241 -3.28 13.74 -19.87
C GLU A 241 -1.89 13.78 -20.52
N LEU A 242 -0.85 13.40 -19.78
CA LEU A 242 0.51 13.29 -20.32
C LEU A 242 0.59 12.29 -21.47
N GLN A 243 -0.09 11.14 -21.36
CA GLN A 243 -0.10 10.13 -22.42
C GLN A 243 -0.84 10.61 -23.68
N ARG A 244 -1.95 11.36 -23.51
CA ARG A 244 -2.63 12.02 -24.63
C ARG A 244 -1.74 13.08 -25.27
N GLY A 245 -1.07 13.91 -24.47
CA GLY A 245 -0.12 14.91 -24.94
C GLY A 245 1.03 14.30 -25.73
N TYR A 246 1.63 13.22 -25.22
CA TYR A 246 2.68 12.47 -25.92
C TYR A 246 2.21 11.92 -27.27
N THR A 247 0.99 11.38 -27.32
CA THR A 247 0.43 10.82 -28.56
C THR A 247 0.16 11.92 -29.60
N SER A 248 -0.36 13.08 -29.16
CA SER A 248 -0.55 14.26 -30.02
C SER A 248 0.78 14.76 -30.57
N ALA A 249 1.76 14.99 -29.69
CA ALA A 249 3.08 15.47 -30.09
C ALA A 249 3.77 14.49 -31.05
N LYS A 250 3.62 13.17 -30.82
CA LYS A 250 4.14 12.15 -31.73
C LYS A 250 3.49 12.23 -33.12
N ALA A 251 2.18 12.44 -33.19
CA ALA A 251 1.47 12.60 -34.47
C ALA A 251 1.91 13.87 -35.21
N GLU A 252 2.05 14.99 -34.49
CA GLU A 252 2.56 16.25 -35.03
C GLU A 252 3.99 16.08 -35.59
N ILE A 253 4.88 15.40 -34.86
CA ILE A 253 6.24 15.09 -35.33
C ILE A 253 6.18 14.31 -36.65
N THR A 254 5.39 13.22 -36.71
CA THR A 254 5.25 12.43 -37.94
C THR A 254 4.69 13.25 -39.12
N GLU A 255 3.78 14.18 -38.86
CA GLU A 255 3.27 15.09 -39.89
C GLU A 255 4.37 16.05 -40.39
N THR A 256 5.15 16.63 -39.48
CA THR A 256 6.27 17.52 -39.84
C THR A 256 7.37 16.79 -40.61
N GLU A 257 7.67 15.53 -40.25
CA GLU A 257 8.61 14.68 -40.99
C GLU A 257 8.12 14.44 -42.42
N LYS A 258 6.85 14.12 -42.60
CA LYS A 258 6.25 13.94 -43.93
C LYS A 258 6.30 15.21 -44.78
N LEU A 259 6.01 16.37 -44.19
CA LEU A 259 6.11 17.66 -44.89
C LEU A 259 7.56 17.97 -45.29
N LEU A 260 8.52 17.64 -44.43
CA LEU A 260 9.94 17.79 -44.72
C LEU A 260 10.37 16.89 -45.89
N GLU A 261 9.96 15.62 -45.90
CA GLU A 261 10.21 14.70 -47.02
C GLU A 261 9.62 15.22 -48.34
N GLN A 262 8.39 15.74 -48.30
CA GLN A 262 7.74 16.34 -49.47
C GLN A 262 8.50 17.56 -49.97
N SER A 263 8.95 18.44 -49.07
CA SER A 263 9.76 19.60 -49.42
C SER A 263 11.12 19.19 -50.01
N ALA A 264 11.76 18.14 -49.47
CA ALA A 264 13.01 17.63 -49.98
C ALA A 264 12.85 17.04 -51.40
N ALA A 265 11.76 16.30 -51.65
CA ALA A 265 11.43 15.78 -52.98
C ALA A 265 11.16 16.90 -53.99
N GLN A 266 10.43 17.95 -53.60
CA GLN A 266 10.22 19.13 -54.44
C GLN A 266 11.54 19.85 -54.78
N LEU A 267 12.43 20.00 -53.80
CA LEU A 267 13.76 20.59 -54.03
C LEU A 267 14.58 19.74 -55.00
N ALA A 268 14.58 18.42 -54.86
CA ALA A 268 15.27 17.51 -55.77
C ALA A 268 14.77 17.64 -57.22
N ASN A 269 13.45 17.75 -57.41
CA ASN A 269 12.85 17.98 -58.73
C ASN A 269 13.27 19.34 -59.32
N ASN A 270 13.26 20.41 -58.51
CA ASN A 270 13.68 21.73 -58.96
C ASN A 270 15.17 21.75 -59.37
N ILE A 271 16.04 21.04 -58.64
CA ILE A 271 17.45 20.89 -58.99
C ILE A 271 17.60 20.15 -60.33
N ALA A 272 16.84 19.07 -60.55
CA ALA A 272 16.87 18.34 -61.80
C ALA A 272 16.42 19.20 -63.00
N GLU A 273 15.36 20.00 -62.82
CA GLU A 273 14.87 20.91 -63.85
C GLU A 273 15.88 22.04 -64.14
N LEU A 274 16.51 22.62 -63.11
CA LEU A 274 17.57 23.60 -63.31
C LEU A 274 18.76 23.03 -64.08
N LYS A 275 19.19 21.80 -63.77
CA LYS A 275 20.25 21.11 -64.54
C LYS A 275 19.85 20.91 -66.00
N ARG A 276 18.58 20.58 -66.27
CA ARG A 276 18.06 20.46 -67.63
C ARG A 276 18.13 21.80 -68.36
N GLN A 277 17.65 22.87 -67.74
CA GLN A 277 17.71 24.22 -68.31
C GLN A 277 19.15 24.68 -68.57
N GLU A 278 20.09 24.36 -67.68
CA GLU A 278 21.51 24.63 -67.87
C GLU A 278 22.07 23.93 -69.12
N THR A 279 21.74 22.64 -69.32
CA THR A 279 22.17 21.91 -70.52
C THR A 279 21.56 22.48 -71.81
N GLU A 280 20.31 22.93 -71.76
CA GLU A 280 19.63 23.55 -72.91
C GLU A 280 20.25 24.91 -73.26
N LEU A 281 20.57 25.73 -72.26
CA LEU A 281 21.30 26.99 -72.44
C LEU A 281 22.68 26.75 -73.06
N LYS A 282 23.42 25.73 -72.60
CA LYS A 282 24.73 25.37 -73.17
C LYS A 282 24.60 24.98 -74.64
N SER A 283 23.62 24.15 -74.99
CA SER A 283 23.35 23.77 -76.38
C SER A 283 22.96 24.96 -77.26
N ASN A 284 22.13 25.88 -76.75
CA ASN A 284 21.78 27.11 -77.46
C ASN A 284 22.99 28.03 -77.66
N ASN A 285 23.89 28.10 -76.69
CA ASN A 285 25.14 28.86 -76.82
C ASN A 285 26.04 28.24 -77.89
N ASP A 286 26.21 26.91 -77.90
CA ASP A 286 26.97 26.19 -78.94
C ASP A 286 26.36 26.40 -80.33
N ARG A 287 25.04 26.40 -80.44
CA ARG A 287 24.35 26.72 -81.70
C ARG A 287 24.60 28.16 -82.15
N THR A 288 24.69 29.09 -81.19
CA THR A 288 24.97 30.50 -81.46
C THR A 288 26.42 30.69 -81.93
N THR A 289 27.39 30.01 -81.31
CA THR A 289 28.79 30.05 -81.76
C THR A 289 28.95 29.40 -83.13
N MET A 290 28.32 28.25 -83.39
CA MET A 290 28.29 27.63 -84.72
C MET A 290 27.70 28.57 -85.78
N LEU A 291 26.61 29.27 -85.47
CA LEU A 291 26.01 30.25 -86.38
C LEU A 291 26.97 31.43 -86.65
N ALA A 292 27.68 31.90 -85.62
CA ALA A 292 28.69 32.95 -85.79
C ALA A 292 29.84 32.50 -86.70
N THR A 293 30.37 31.29 -86.50
CA THR A 293 31.39 30.68 -87.37
C THR A 293 30.90 30.54 -88.81
N ALA A 294 29.69 30.01 -89.01
CA ALA A 294 29.10 29.87 -90.34
C ALA A 294 28.91 31.23 -91.05
N LYS A 295 28.58 32.30 -90.30
CA LYS A 295 28.51 33.66 -90.86
C LYS A 295 29.88 34.18 -91.30
N ILE A 296 30.94 33.90 -90.54
CA ILE A 296 32.32 34.27 -90.91
C ILE A 296 32.77 33.51 -92.16
N GLU A 297 32.54 32.20 -92.21
CA GLU A 297 32.84 31.36 -93.37
C GLU A 297 32.09 31.85 -94.62
N LEU A 298 30.79 32.16 -94.49
CA LEU A 298 29.99 32.71 -95.58
C LEU A 298 30.53 34.06 -96.08
N ALA A 299 30.98 34.93 -95.17
CA ALA A 299 31.62 36.19 -95.54
C ALA A 299 32.93 35.95 -96.31
N GLY A 300 33.73 34.96 -95.89
CA GLY A 300 34.93 34.50 -96.61
C GLY A 300 34.63 34.00 -98.02
N VAL A 301 33.62 33.13 -98.18
CA VAL A 301 33.17 32.65 -99.49
C VAL A 301 32.69 33.80 -100.38
N LYS A 302 31.90 34.75 -99.83
CA LYS A 302 31.48 35.94 -100.57
C LYS A 302 32.69 36.75 -101.08
N GLN A 303 33.69 36.97 -100.24
CA GLN A 303 34.91 37.66 -100.66
C GLN A 303 35.66 36.89 -101.76
N GLN A 304 35.79 35.57 -101.63
CA GLN A 304 36.38 34.73 -102.68
C GLN A 304 35.60 34.82 -104.00
N THR A 305 34.27 34.79 -103.95
CA THR A 305 33.43 34.92 -105.16
C THR A 305 33.56 36.29 -105.81
N GLU A 306 33.72 37.36 -105.02
CA GLU A 306 33.92 38.71 -105.55
C GLU A 306 35.31 38.86 -106.17
N ASN A 307 36.35 38.32 -105.52
CA ASN A 307 37.68 38.23 -106.10
C ASN A 307 37.66 37.46 -107.43
N ALA A 308 36.95 36.33 -107.50
CA ALA A 308 36.80 35.57 -108.73
C ALA A 308 36.06 36.34 -109.82
N ARG A 309 35.05 37.16 -109.47
CA ARG A 309 34.39 38.07 -110.43
C ARG A 309 35.33 39.13 -110.96
N ASN A 310 36.15 39.75 -110.10
CA ASN A 310 37.13 40.75 -110.53
C ASN A 310 38.17 40.13 -111.47
N ILE A 311 38.71 38.95 -111.13
CA ILE A 311 39.60 38.19 -112.02
C ILE A 311 38.91 37.87 -113.35
N LEU A 312 37.64 37.45 -113.33
CA LEU A 312 36.89 37.17 -114.55
C LEU A 312 36.70 38.45 -115.39
N ALA A 313 36.42 39.60 -114.77
CA ALA A 313 36.30 40.88 -115.45
C ALA A 313 37.63 41.32 -116.09
N ASP A 314 38.74 41.15 -115.39
CA ASP A 314 40.08 41.39 -115.92
C ASP A 314 40.37 40.50 -117.14
N ILE A 315 40.08 39.20 -117.04
CA ILE A 315 40.20 38.25 -118.16
C ILE A 315 39.33 38.67 -119.35
N GLN A 316 38.09 39.08 -119.11
CA GLN A 316 37.19 39.56 -120.17
C GLN A 316 37.73 40.84 -120.84
N SER A 317 38.28 41.77 -120.05
CA SER A 317 38.88 42.99 -120.58
C SER A 317 40.12 42.71 -121.44
N GLU A 318 40.96 41.76 -121.01
CA GLU A 318 42.14 41.34 -121.78
C GLU A 318 41.74 40.57 -123.04
N ALA A 319 40.74 39.69 -122.95
CA ALA A 319 40.18 39.00 -124.12
C ALA A 319 39.63 39.99 -125.15
N LYS A 320 38.94 41.05 -124.70
CA LYS A 320 38.48 42.14 -125.58
C LYS A 320 39.64 42.88 -126.22
N ARG A 321 40.63 43.30 -125.43
CA ARG A 321 41.85 43.96 -125.93
C ARG A 321 42.60 43.10 -126.95
N LEU A 322 42.68 41.79 -126.74
CA LEU A 322 43.24 40.84 -127.70
C LEU A 322 42.38 40.71 -128.96
N SER A 323 41.04 40.75 -128.84
CA SER A 323 40.13 40.80 -129.99
C SER A 323 40.32 42.09 -130.80
N ASP A 324 40.34 43.24 -130.15
CA ASP A 324 40.57 44.54 -130.79
C ASP A 324 41.95 44.57 -131.47
N ARG A 325 42.98 44.01 -130.81
CA ARG A 325 44.32 43.89 -131.40
C ARG A 325 44.35 42.92 -132.57
N ARG A 326 43.59 41.83 -132.52
CA ARG A 326 43.42 40.91 -133.65
C ARG A 326 42.74 41.62 -134.83
N GLU A 327 41.69 42.40 -134.60
CA GLU A 327 41.04 43.22 -135.64
C GLU A 327 42.01 44.24 -136.25
N GLN A 328 42.81 44.92 -135.43
CA GLN A 328 43.84 45.84 -135.90
C GLN A 328 44.88 45.14 -136.78
N LEU A 329 45.33 43.95 -136.39
CA LEU A 329 46.25 43.14 -137.20
C LEU A 329 45.63 42.69 -138.52
N VAL A 330 44.33 42.39 -138.55
CA VAL A 330 43.60 42.09 -139.79
C VAL A 330 43.58 43.32 -140.71
N LEU A 331 43.31 44.51 -140.18
CA LEU A 331 43.36 45.76 -140.95
C LEU A 331 44.78 46.08 -141.47
N ASP A 332 45.79 45.85 -140.64
CA ASP A 332 47.19 46.05 -141.04
C ASP A 332 47.62 45.03 -142.11
N LEU A 333 47.15 43.78 -142.02
CA LEU A 333 47.33 42.77 -143.07
C LEU A 333 46.63 43.18 -144.37
N GLU A 334 45.39 43.66 -144.30
CA GLU A 334 44.64 44.14 -145.47
C GLU A 334 45.32 45.34 -146.14
N LYS A 335 45.87 46.28 -145.34
CA LYS A 335 46.70 47.38 -145.87
C LYS A 335 47.97 46.89 -146.53
N LEU A 336 48.64 45.89 -145.96
CA LEU A 336 49.83 45.28 -146.56
C LEU A 336 49.49 44.56 -147.86
N GLU A 337 48.33 43.89 -147.93
CA GLU A 337 47.83 43.24 -149.13
C GLU A 337 47.46 44.26 -150.22
N LEU A 338 46.83 45.38 -149.86
CA LEU A 338 46.63 46.52 -150.77
C LEU A 338 47.96 47.11 -151.25
N ARG A 339 48.95 47.27 -150.37
CA ARG A 339 50.31 47.71 -150.74
C ARG A 339 50.98 46.71 -151.67
N ARG A 340 50.85 45.42 -151.40
CA ARG A 340 51.36 44.35 -152.25
C ARG A 340 50.71 44.42 -153.63
N ASN A 341 49.39 44.56 -153.71
CA ASN A 341 48.66 44.70 -154.96
C ASN A 341 49.05 45.99 -155.70
N ALA A 342 49.31 47.08 -154.98
CA ALA A 342 49.83 48.32 -155.56
C ALA A 342 51.24 48.12 -156.14
N ILE A 343 52.13 47.44 -155.42
CA ILE A 343 53.46 47.07 -155.91
C ILE A 343 53.36 46.11 -157.10
N GLU A 344 52.48 45.11 -157.07
CA GLU A 344 52.25 44.20 -158.20
C GLU A 344 51.69 44.95 -159.41
N ASN A 345 50.83 45.95 -159.20
CA ASN A 345 50.33 46.84 -160.26
C ASN A 345 51.40 47.82 -160.77
N GLU A 346 52.26 48.35 -159.90
CA GLU A 346 53.43 49.15 -160.28
C GLU A 346 54.48 48.30 -161.01
N LEU A 347 54.66 47.05 -160.61
CA LEU A 347 55.51 46.07 -161.28
C LEU A 347 54.91 45.69 -162.63
N ALA A 348 53.59 45.53 -162.72
CA ALA A 348 52.87 45.30 -163.98
C ALA A 348 52.86 46.56 -164.88
N ALA A 349 52.86 47.76 -164.31
CA ALA A 349 53.01 49.02 -165.04
C ALA A 349 54.46 49.22 -165.53
N ALA A 350 55.45 48.89 -164.71
CA ALA A 350 56.86 48.82 -165.10
C ALA A 350 57.10 47.74 -166.16
N SER A 351 56.32 46.65 -166.16
CA SER A 351 56.31 45.62 -167.20
C SER A 351 55.63 46.06 -168.50
N ARG A 352 54.77 47.09 -168.48
CA ARG A 352 54.14 47.66 -169.70
C ARG A 352 54.92 48.81 -170.33
N GLU A 353 55.86 49.43 -169.62
CA GLU A 353 56.65 50.59 -170.09
C GLU A 353 58.09 50.23 -170.52
N SER A 354 58.50 48.96 -170.50
CA SER A 354 59.90 48.60 -170.81
C SER A 354 60.04 47.26 -171.54
N SER A 355 59.46 47.16 -172.75
CA SER A 355 59.88 46.15 -173.74
C SER A 355 60.96 46.73 -174.67
N ARG A 356 62.21 46.80 -174.19
CA ARG A 356 63.40 46.86 -175.06
C ARG A 356 64.68 46.44 -174.31
N ILE A 357 64.98 45.15 -174.49
CA ILE A 357 66.33 44.52 -174.58
C ILE A 357 67.16 44.40 -173.26
N PRO A 358 68.22 43.55 -173.20
CA PRO A 358 68.25 42.12 -172.84
C PRO A 358 69.14 41.80 -171.61
N VAL A 359 69.38 40.50 -171.37
CA VAL A 359 70.51 39.85 -170.65
C VAL A 359 70.32 39.56 -169.16
N GLY A 360 70.67 38.33 -168.76
CA GLY A 360 71.61 38.17 -167.64
C GLY A 360 71.26 37.17 -166.55
N ASP A 361 72.08 36.12 -166.49
CA ASP A 361 72.20 35.09 -165.45
C ASP A 361 72.29 35.63 -164.01
N SER A 362 71.89 34.80 -163.03
CA SER A 362 72.64 34.43 -161.81
C SER A 362 71.72 34.24 -160.58
N GLU A 363 71.37 33.00 -160.24
CA GLU A 363 70.68 32.66 -158.98
C GLU A 363 71.65 32.58 -157.79
N VAL A 364 71.65 33.66 -157.02
CA VAL A 364 71.50 33.79 -155.55
C VAL A 364 72.08 32.70 -154.63
N ILE A 365 73.16 33.12 -153.97
CA ILE A 365 73.67 32.71 -152.66
C ILE A 365 72.90 33.47 -151.55
N THR A 366 72.58 32.82 -150.41
CA THR A 366 72.72 33.32 -149.00
C THR A 366 71.95 32.38 -148.05
N ASN A 367 72.63 31.66 -147.15
CA ASN A 367 73.11 32.07 -145.81
C ASN A 367 71.99 32.37 -144.79
N ASP A 368 71.78 31.39 -143.90
CA ASP A 368 71.70 31.44 -142.41
C ASP A 368 71.47 32.81 -141.73
N PRO A 369 70.76 32.88 -140.57
CA PRO A 369 71.42 32.39 -139.35
C PRO A 369 70.54 31.76 -138.25
N LYS A 370 71.16 30.79 -137.56
CA LYS A 370 71.21 30.63 -136.10
C LYS A 370 70.88 31.88 -135.25
N SER A 371 70.10 31.65 -134.20
CA SER A 371 70.42 32.05 -132.81
C SER A 371 69.52 31.22 -131.88
N LYS A 372 70.06 30.43 -130.93
CA LYS A 372 70.55 30.87 -129.60
C LYS A 372 69.46 31.64 -128.85
N GLU A 373 69.15 31.42 -127.59
CA GLU A 373 69.86 30.88 -126.44
C GLU A 373 68.85 30.94 -125.28
N GLU A 374 69.13 30.20 -124.20
CA GLU A 374 68.84 30.64 -122.82
C GLU A 374 67.36 30.79 -122.40
N SER A 375 66.94 30.64 -121.14
CA SER A 375 67.66 30.65 -119.87
C SER A 375 66.70 30.01 -118.83
N ILE A 376 67.21 29.18 -117.90
CA ILE A 376 67.40 29.50 -116.46
C ILE A 376 66.04 29.80 -115.78
N GLY A 377 65.61 29.13 -114.72
CA GLY A 377 66.31 28.37 -113.68
C GLY A 377 65.65 28.72 -112.34
N GLU A 378 65.96 27.90 -111.31
CA GLU A 378 66.03 28.30 -109.90
C GLU A 378 64.72 28.76 -109.18
N THR A 379 64.47 28.52 -107.90
CA THR A 379 65.26 28.08 -106.72
C THR A 379 64.22 27.68 -105.63
N ASP A 380 64.41 26.57 -104.92
CA ASP A 380 64.90 26.46 -103.52
C ASP A 380 63.91 26.77 -102.39
N ALA A 381 64.26 26.14 -101.26
CA ALA A 381 64.02 26.54 -99.87
C ALA A 381 62.73 26.00 -99.23
N GLU A 382 62.88 24.95 -98.41
CA GLU A 382 63.20 25.02 -96.97
C GLU A 382 61.94 25.28 -96.12
N SER A 383 61.60 24.34 -95.24
CA SER A 383 61.74 24.57 -93.79
C SER A 383 60.81 23.69 -92.95
N ALA A 384 61.43 23.12 -91.92
CA ALA A 384 60.89 22.89 -90.59
C ALA A 384 59.84 21.78 -90.40
N LEU A 385 60.35 20.53 -90.41
CA LEU A 385 59.99 19.60 -89.33
C LEU A 385 60.56 20.15 -88.01
N GLY A 386 59.69 20.80 -87.24
CA GLY A 386 59.98 21.26 -85.88
C GLY A 386 58.80 20.94 -84.97
N SER A 387 58.90 19.83 -84.23
CA SER A 387 58.19 19.63 -82.96
C SER A 387 58.53 20.81 -82.01
N PRO A 388 57.66 21.23 -81.06
CA PRO A 388 57.55 20.42 -79.84
C PRO A 388 56.23 20.55 -79.02
N ASN A 389 56.03 19.52 -78.19
CA ASN A 389 55.67 19.58 -76.76
C ASN A 389 54.27 19.94 -76.22
N LEU A 390 53.98 19.24 -75.11
CA LEU A 390 53.29 19.67 -73.87
C LEU A 390 51.77 19.86 -73.99
N LYS A 391 50.94 18.98 -73.41
CA LYS A 391 50.58 18.78 -71.98
C LYS A 391 49.17 19.33 -71.76
N ASP A 392 48.28 18.48 -71.26
CA ASP A 392 47.39 18.71 -70.10
C ASP A 392 46.36 17.57 -70.07
N ALA A 393 46.47 16.66 -69.11
CA ALA A 393 45.92 16.77 -67.75
C ALA A 393 44.41 16.48 -67.75
N THR A 394 44.07 15.19 -67.77
CA THR A 394 42.80 14.69 -67.25
C THR A 394 42.92 14.56 -65.73
N GLU A 395 42.45 15.58 -65.01
CA GLU A 395 41.99 15.44 -63.63
C GLU A 395 40.57 14.86 -63.65
N ASP A 396 40.47 13.56 -63.37
CA ASP A 396 39.25 12.98 -62.78
C ASP A 396 39.41 13.07 -61.26
N GLN A 397 38.59 13.89 -60.62
CA GLN A 397 38.33 13.80 -59.18
C GLN A 397 36.87 13.38 -58.95
N GLN A 398 36.74 12.37 -58.09
CA GLN A 398 35.52 11.89 -57.45
C GLN A 398 34.99 12.87 -56.42
#